data_AF-A0A5C9CER1-F1
#
_entry.id   AF-A0A5C9CER1-F1
#
_cell.length_a   1.000
_cell.length_b   1.000
_cell.length_c   1.000
_cell.angle_alpha   90.00
_cell.angle_beta   90.00
_cell.angle_gamma   90.00
#
_symmetry.space_group_name_H-M   'P 1'
#
loop_
_entity.id
_entity.type
_entity.pdbx_description
1 polymer ?
#
loop_
_entity_poly.entity_id
_entity_poly.type
_entity_poly.pdbx_seq_one_letter_code
_entity_poly.pdbx_strand_id
1 'polypeptide(L)'
;MQTFRDFKVGTPSQLSTRDDAWRGVLCGLEVERRRHWKPLAQRVACLAFATARAKSPRDLLSDCGVSNALRLAAGFTITTALGPDSEARTERFFDETLCKNADWKRVLVKMFREVCEVELNRQMAGASQHLAFQTVSQRVISCLRIEGKRYRWFNSLNHGWQAMPKYDWNVDVSAGGLSWVTNGRPRTLIYRQTVPIVRNNVDLCLFDCGADDLTKEMRTNPAAYLALGELKGGIDPAGADEHWKTAGSALVRIKSAFAKHKAKPKIFFVGAAVATKMAAEIWAMLKKGDLDNAANLTDDNQLAAVTSWLCSL
;
A
#
# COMPACT_ATOMS: atom_id res chain seq x y z
N MET A 1 14.61 18.61 -19.89
CA MET A 1 13.64 17.69 -19.26
C MET A 1 14.41 16.87 -18.26
N GLN A 2 14.13 17.01 -16.98
CA GLN A 2 14.88 16.32 -15.93
C GLN A 2 14.70 14.80 -16.07
N THR A 3 15.79 14.04 -16.11
CA THR A 3 15.84 12.57 -16.23
C THR A 3 16.49 11.95 -14.99
N PHE A 4 16.51 10.62 -14.89
CA PHE A 4 17.25 9.92 -13.82
C PHE A 4 18.74 10.32 -13.73
N ARG A 5 19.32 10.84 -14.83
CA ARG A 5 20.71 11.30 -14.90
C ARG A 5 20.95 12.62 -14.18
N ASP A 6 19.92 13.47 -14.06
CA ASP A 6 20.04 14.81 -13.48
C ASP A 6 20.14 14.79 -11.94
N PHE A 7 19.89 13.63 -11.31
CA PHE A 7 19.77 13.50 -9.86
C PHE A 7 20.61 12.38 -9.26
N LYS A 8 21.75 12.09 -9.88
CA LYS A 8 22.76 11.19 -9.32
C LYS A 8 22.28 9.75 -9.09
N VAL A 9 21.37 9.22 -9.91
CA VAL A 9 21.45 7.78 -10.21
C VAL A 9 22.45 7.65 -11.35
N GLY A 10 23.74 7.67 -10.99
CA GLY A 10 24.86 7.44 -11.89
C GLY A 10 25.34 5.99 -11.87
N THR A 11 25.03 5.26 -10.79
CA THR A 11 25.38 3.86 -10.59
C THR A 11 24.21 3.06 -10.00
N PRO A 12 24.18 1.73 -10.18
CA PRO A 12 23.22 0.86 -9.50
C PRO A 12 23.21 1.03 -7.98
N SER A 13 24.38 1.16 -7.36
CA SER A 13 24.52 1.24 -5.90
C SER A 13 23.82 2.45 -5.27
N GLN A 14 23.55 3.50 -6.04
CA GLN A 14 22.81 4.66 -5.56
C GLN A 14 21.31 4.39 -5.42
N LEU A 15 20.76 3.41 -6.15
CA LEU A 15 19.37 2.97 -5.96
C LEU A 15 19.22 2.03 -4.75
N SER A 16 20.29 1.33 -4.36
CA SER A 16 20.24 0.38 -3.23
C SER A 16 19.90 1.07 -1.92
N THR A 17 19.09 0.41 -1.11
CA THR A 17 18.68 0.95 0.21
C THR A 17 19.82 0.76 1.21
N ARG A 18 20.17 1.83 1.93
CA ARG A 18 21.25 1.84 2.91
C ARG A 18 20.77 1.36 4.28
N ASP A 19 21.68 0.79 5.07
CA ASP A 19 21.44 0.25 6.42
C ASP A 19 20.84 1.26 7.42
N ASP A 20 21.20 2.54 7.31
CA ASP A 20 20.66 3.62 8.14
C ASP A 20 19.22 4.00 7.76
N ALA A 21 18.92 4.07 6.46
CA ALA A 21 17.58 4.30 5.94
C ALA A 21 16.62 3.18 6.36
N TRP A 22 17.09 1.93 6.37
CA TRP A 22 16.32 0.80 6.89
C TRP A 22 15.88 0.99 8.34
N ARG A 23 16.74 1.51 9.21
CA ARG A 23 16.42 1.74 10.63
C ARG A 23 15.33 2.79 10.82
N GLY A 24 15.42 3.92 10.11
CA GLY A 24 14.41 4.99 10.19
C GLY A 24 13.02 4.51 9.77
N VAL A 25 12.96 3.73 8.70
CA VAL A 25 11.70 3.16 8.18
C VAL A 25 11.15 2.08 9.11
N LEU A 26 12.00 1.23 9.69
CA LEU A 26 11.60 0.24 10.71
C LEU A 26 10.99 0.91 11.94
N CYS A 27 11.56 2.04 12.40
CA CYS A 27 10.98 2.82 13.50
C CYS A 27 9.57 3.34 13.17
N GLY A 28 9.37 3.85 11.96
CA GLY A 28 8.04 4.31 11.51
C GLY A 28 7.01 3.19 11.46
N LEU A 29 7.38 2.01 10.95
CA LEU A 29 6.48 0.86 10.95
C LEU A 29 6.18 0.32 12.34
N GLU A 30 7.10 0.41 13.30
CA GLU A 30 6.82 0.02 14.68
C GLU A 30 5.78 0.94 15.33
N VAL A 31 5.79 2.24 15.00
CA VAL A 31 4.75 3.19 15.44
C VAL A 31 3.39 2.78 14.86
N GLU A 32 3.31 2.50 13.56
CA GLU A 32 2.06 2.04 12.94
C GLU A 32 1.62 0.67 13.46
N ARG A 33 2.56 -0.26 13.70
CA ARG A 33 2.29 -1.56 14.32
C ARG A 33 1.64 -1.38 15.68
N ARG A 34 2.14 -0.46 16.51
CA ARG A 34 1.54 -0.15 17.82
C ARG A 34 0.15 0.46 17.68
N ARG A 35 -0.05 1.35 16.70
CA ARG A 35 -1.34 1.97 16.41
C ARG A 35 -2.40 0.93 16.03
N HIS A 36 -2.05 -0.02 15.15
CA HIS A 36 -2.90 -1.13 14.73
C HIS A 36 -3.09 -2.18 15.83
N TRP A 37 -2.06 -2.44 16.65
CA TRP A 37 -2.15 -3.40 17.75
C TRP A 37 -3.08 -2.92 18.88
N LYS A 38 -3.12 -1.62 19.18
CA LYS A 38 -3.91 -1.07 20.29
C LYS A 38 -5.38 -1.55 20.34
N PRO A 39 -6.19 -1.45 19.26
CA PRO A 39 -7.56 -1.97 19.28
C PRO A 39 -7.63 -3.50 19.39
N LEU A 40 -6.66 -4.23 18.85
CA LEU A 40 -6.60 -5.69 18.93
C LEU A 40 -6.27 -6.16 20.36
N ALA A 41 -5.32 -5.49 21.01
CA ALA A 41 -4.98 -5.73 22.42
C ALA A 41 -6.19 -5.49 23.34
N GLN A 42 -6.99 -4.45 23.06
CA GLN A 42 -8.23 -4.18 23.79
C GLN A 42 -9.24 -5.32 23.63
N ARG A 43 -9.39 -5.90 22.43
CA ARG A 43 -10.25 -7.08 22.22
C ARG A 43 -9.77 -8.28 23.03
N VAL A 44 -8.46 -8.53 23.07
CA VAL A 44 -7.87 -9.60 23.90
C VAL A 44 -8.17 -9.36 25.37
N ALA A 45 -8.05 -8.12 25.86
CA ALA A 45 -8.38 -7.77 27.24
C ALA A 45 -9.87 -7.97 27.57
N CYS A 46 -10.78 -7.57 26.68
CA CYS A 46 -12.21 -7.80 26.84
C CYS A 46 -12.55 -9.30 26.88
N LEU A 47 -11.96 -10.12 26.00
CA LEU A 47 -12.15 -11.58 26.03
C LEU A 47 -11.61 -12.17 27.34
N ALA A 48 -10.43 -11.73 27.80
CA ALA A 48 -9.86 -12.20 29.05
C ALA A 48 -10.76 -11.88 30.26
N PHE A 49 -11.35 -10.68 30.29
CA PHE A 49 -12.32 -10.29 31.32
C PHE A 49 -13.59 -11.16 31.30
N ALA A 50 -14.18 -11.39 30.12
CA ALA A 50 -15.35 -12.27 30.00
C ALA A 50 -15.03 -13.71 30.42
N THR A 51 -13.89 -14.23 29.93
CA THR A 51 -13.40 -15.58 30.23
C THR A 51 -13.11 -15.79 31.71
N ALA A 52 -12.61 -14.76 32.41
CA ALA A 52 -12.33 -14.85 33.85
C ALA A 52 -13.58 -15.13 34.68
N ARG A 53 -14.74 -14.60 34.26
CA ARG A 53 -16.04 -14.71 34.96
C ARG A 53 -16.76 -16.04 34.73
N ALA A 54 -16.46 -16.72 33.63
CA ALA A 54 -17.01 -18.04 33.35
C ALA A 54 -16.44 -19.10 34.32
N LYS A 55 -17.30 -19.97 34.84
CA LYS A 55 -16.92 -21.04 35.78
C LYS A 55 -16.47 -22.28 35.02
N SER A 56 -17.17 -22.58 33.93
CA SER A 56 -16.84 -23.64 33.01
C SER A 56 -16.61 -23.07 31.61
N PRO A 57 -15.92 -23.81 30.73
CA PRO A 57 -15.94 -23.50 29.32
C PRO A 57 -17.40 -23.27 28.84
N ARG A 58 -18.32 -24.21 29.08
CA ARG A 58 -19.65 -24.20 28.45
C ARG A 58 -20.48 -22.95 28.76
N ASP A 59 -20.20 -22.27 29.87
CA ASP A 59 -20.79 -20.98 30.22
C ASP A 59 -20.58 -19.91 29.12
N LEU A 60 -19.48 -20.01 28.35
CA LEU A 60 -19.16 -19.09 27.26
C LEU A 60 -19.98 -19.34 25.98
N LEU A 61 -20.50 -20.56 25.77
CA LEU A 61 -21.35 -20.85 24.61
C LEU A 61 -22.71 -20.15 24.72
N SER A 62 -23.17 -19.94 25.96
CA SER A 62 -24.41 -19.22 26.24
C SER A 62 -24.26 -17.70 26.30
N ASP A 63 -23.03 -17.18 26.28
CA ASP A 63 -22.75 -15.73 26.25
C ASP A 63 -22.63 -15.24 24.80
N CYS A 64 -23.68 -14.59 24.30
CA CYS A 64 -23.71 -14.04 22.95
C CYS A 64 -22.61 -12.99 22.70
N GLY A 65 -22.05 -12.37 23.76
CA GLY A 65 -21.03 -11.34 23.67
C GLY A 65 -19.66 -11.85 23.23
N VAL A 66 -19.35 -13.15 23.39
CA VAL A 66 -18.04 -13.72 23.06
C VAL A 66 -18.05 -14.72 21.91
N SER A 67 -19.22 -15.06 21.37
CA SER A 67 -19.37 -16.08 20.32
C SER A 67 -18.43 -15.86 19.13
N ASN A 68 -18.34 -14.62 18.63
CA ASN A 68 -17.42 -14.29 17.53
C ASN A 68 -15.94 -14.51 17.90
N ALA A 69 -15.54 -14.21 19.14
CA ALA A 69 -14.16 -14.43 19.58
C ALA A 69 -13.82 -15.93 19.69
N LEU A 70 -14.79 -16.75 20.12
CA LEU A 70 -14.66 -18.21 20.17
C LEU A 70 -14.48 -18.80 18.77
N ARG A 71 -15.30 -18.35 17.81
CA ARG A 71 -15.19 -18.78 16.40
C ARG A 71 -13.83 -18.40 15.82
N LEU A 72 -13.37 -17.17 16.05
CA LEU A 72 -12.03 -16.75 15.60
C LEU A 72 -10.92 -17.62 16.23
N ALA A 73 -10.99 -17.89 17.54
CA ALA A 73 -10.03 -18.77 18.22
C ALA A 73 -10.07 -20.23 17.72
N ALA A 74 -11.24 -20.71 17.26
CA ALA A 74 -11.40 -22.02 16.62
C ALA A 74 -10.80 -22.11 15.19
N GLY A 75 -10.18 -21.02 14.70
CA GLY A 75 -9.48 -20.97 13.42
C GLY A 75 -10.32 -20.44 12.27
N PHE A 76 -11.46 -19.81 12.53
CA PHE A 76 -12.21 -19.09 11.49
C PHE A 76 -11.59 -17.74 11.17
N THR A 77 -11.72 -17.30 9.92
CA THR A 77 -11.45 -15.91 9.55
C THR A 77 -12.66 -15.05 9.88
N ILE A 78 -12.48 -13.72 9.92
CA ILE A 78 -13.59 -12.77 10.09
C ILE A 78 -14.72 -13.03 9.06
N THR A 79 -14.35 -13.43 7.84
CA THR A 79 -15.31 -13.73 6.76
C THR A 79 -16.02 -15.08 6.92
N THR A 80 -15.39 -16.09 7.52
CA THR A 80 -15.98 -17.44 7.67
C THR A 80 -16.60 -17.69 9.04
N ALA A 81 -16.33 -16.82 10.03
CA ALA A 81 -16.86 -16.91 11.38
C ALA A 81 -18.39 -16.73 11.46
N LEU A 82 -19.05 -16.24 10.40
CA LEU A 82 -20.51 -16.12 10.33
C LEU A 82 -21.17 -17.15 9.40
N GLY A 83 -20.38 -18.10 8.87
CA GLY A 83 -20.88 -19.12 7.95
C GLY A 83 -21.64 -20.27 8.65
N PRO A 84 -22.40 -21.08 7.89
CA PRO A 84 -23.22 -22.16 8.43
C PRO A 84 -22.40 -23.25 9.15
N ASP A 85 -21.16 -23.50 8.71
CA ASP A 85 -20.27 -24.49 9.35
C ASP A 85 -19.59 -23.99 10.64
N SER A 86 -19.81 -22.72 11.01
CA SER A 86 -19.08 -22.08 12.10
C SER A 86 -19.44 -22.62 13.48
N GLU A 87 -20.68 -23.07 13.66
CA GLU A 87 -21.18 -23.55 14.96
C GLU A 87 -20.61 -24.92 15.32
N ALA A 88 -20.79 -25.93 14.45
CA ALA A 88 -20.33 -27.29 14.70
C ALA A 88 -18.81 -27.39 14.94
N ARG A 89 -18.00 -26.63 14.18
CA ARG A 89 -16.54 -26.62 14.39
C ARG A 89 -16.14 -25.87 15.65
N THR A 90 -16.89 -24.82 16.03
CA THR A 90 -16.63 -24.11 17.28
C THR A 90 -16.97 -24.98 18.48
N GLU A 91 -18.08 -25.72 18.43
CA GLU A 91 -18.41 -26.74 19.43
C GLU A 91 -17.35 -27.84 19.51
N ARG A 92 -16.85 -28.33 18.38
CA ARG A 92 -15.77 -29.32 18.36
C ARG A 92 -14.49 -28.77 19.00
N PHE A 93 -14.08 -27.56 18.64
CA PHE A 93 -12.97 -26.86 19.28
C PHE A 93 -13.19 -26.76 20.80
N PHE A 94 -14.43 -26.47 21.19
CA PHE A 94 -14.85 -26.41 22.58
C PHE A 94 -14.60 -27.71 23.34
N ASP A 95 -15.19 -28.80 22.87
CA ASP A 95 -15.16 -30.09 23.53
C ASP A 95 -13.77 -30.76 23.45
N GLU A 96 -13.06 -30.58 22.34
CA GLU A 96 -11.76 -31.22 22.13
C GLU A 96 -10.58 -30.43 22.69
N THR A 97 -10.70 -29.10 22.83
CA THR A 97 -9.60 -28.24 23.27
C THR A 97 -9.85 -27.62 24.63
N LEU A 98 -10.98 -26.92 24.80
CA LEU A 98 -11.22 -26.14 26.02
C LEU A 98 -11.72 -27.01 27.18
N CYS A 99 -12.73 -27.85 26.97
CA CYS A 99 -13.29 -28.73 28.01
C CYS A 99 -12.27 -29.73 28.57
N LYS A 100 -11.26 -30.11 27.79
CA LYS A 100 -10.20 -31.07 28.19
C LYS A 100 -9.01 -30.41 28.89
N ASN A 101 -8.98 -29.08 29.01
CA ASN A 101 -7.84 -28.36 29.56
C ASN A 101 -8.17 -27.70 30.89
N ALA A 102 -7.45 -28.05 31.96
CA ALA A 102 -7.65 -27.43 33.27
C ALA A 102 -7.35 -25.92 33.27
N ASP A 103 -6.50 -25.45 32.36
CA ASP A 103 -6.11 -24.04 32.17
C ASP A 103 -6.75 -23.45 30.90
N TRP A 104 -7.95 -23.92 30.55
CA TRP A 104 -8.67 -23.51 29.33
C TRP A 104 -8.81 -22.01 29.16
N LYS A 105 -8.91 -21.25 30.27
CA LYS A 105 -8.98 -19.78 30.24
C LYS A 105 -7.74 -19.18 29.59
N ARG A 106 -6.56 -19.62 30.01
CA ARG A 106 -5.28 -19.16 29.44
C ARG A 106 -5.12 -19.63 28.00
N VAL A 107 -5.54 -20.86 27.70
CA VAL A 107 -5.49 -21.42 26.33
C VAL A 107 -6.34 -20.59 25.37
N LEU A 108 -7.59 -20.29 25.72
CA LEU A 108 -8.49 -19.49 24.88
C LEU A 108 -7.94 -18.09 24.62
N VAL A 109 -7.50 -17.39 25.67
CA VAL A 109 -6.94 -16.04 25.53
C VAL A 109 -5.67 -16.04 24.70
N LYS A 110 -4.81 -17.06 24.85
CA LYS A 110 -3.60 -17.22 24.03
C LYS A 110 -3.94 -17.44 22.56
N MET A 111 -4.83 -18.38 22.25
CA MET A 111 -5.24 -18.67 20.86
C MET A 111 -5.88 -17.45 20.21
N PHE A 112 -6.74 -16.74 20.92
CA PHE A 112 -7.35 -15.52 20.40
C PHE A 112 -6.32 -14.40 20.17
N ARG A 113 -5.29 -14.28 21.02
CA ARG A 113 -4.16 -13.38 20.82
C ARG A 113 -3.39 -13.72 19.53
N GLU A 114 -3.10 -14.99 19.29
CA GLU A 114 -2.42 -15.44 18.06
C GLU A 114 -3.23 -15.06 16.81
N VAL A 115 -4.56 -15.19 16.84
CA VAL A 115 -5.44 -14.71 15.76
C VAL A 115 -5.33 -13.21 15.56
N CYS A 116 -5.29 -12.43 16.65
CA CYS A 116 -5.09 -10.99 16.59
C CYS A 116 -3.71 -10.62 16.00
N GLU A 117 -2.66 -11.39 16.30
CA GLU A 117 -1.33 -11.17 15.73
C GLU A 117 -1.28 -11.48 14.22
N VAL A 118 -1.98 -12.51 13.76
CA VAL A 118 -2.16 -12.80 12.33
C VAL A 118 -2.88 -11.65 11.62
N GLU A 119 -3.96 -11.14 12.22
CA GLU A 119 -4.71 -10.00 11.69
C GLU A 119 -3.85 -8.72 11.65
N LEU A 120 -3.07 -8.45 12.71
CA LEU A 120 -2.13 -7.34 12.74
C LEU A 120 -1.13 -7.42 11.57
N ASN A 121 -0.53 -8.58 11.32
CA ASN A 121 0.44 -8.74 10.25
C ASN A 121 -0.19 -8.49 8.86
N ARG A 122 -1.45 -8.89 8.65
CA ARG A 122 -2.19 -8.56 7.41
C ARG A 122 -2.45 -7.06 7.27
N GLN A 123 -2.85 -6.40 8.35
CA GLN A 123 -3.05 -4.94 8.35
C GLN A 123 -1.74 -4.20 8.05
N MET A 124 -0.62 -4.65 8.63
CA MET A 124 0.70 -4.05 8.42
C MET A 124 1.20 -4.19 6.98
N ALA A 125 0.92 -5.30 6.30
CA ALA A 125 1.26 -5.46 4.88
C ALA A 125 0.56 -4.42 4.00
N GLY A 126 -0.70 -4.07 4.33
CA GLY A 126 -1.41 -2.97 3.67
C GLY A 126 -0.89 -1.59 4.08
N ALA A 127 -0.52 -1.43 5.36
CA ALA A 127 -0.06 -0.16 5.91
C ALA A 127 1.23 0.34 5.25
N SER A 128 2.22 -0.53 5.02
CA SER A 128 3.49 -0.13 4.38
C SER A 128 3.29 0.41 2.96
N GLN A 129 2.45 -0.25 2.17
CA GLN A 129 2.08 0.22 0.83
C GLN A 129 1.29 1.54 0.90
N HIS A 130 0.38 1.67 1.87
CA HIS A 130 -0.39 2.89 2.07
C HIS A 130 0.50 4.08 2.44
N LEU A 131 1.44 3.91 3.38
CA LEU A 131 2.43 4.92 3.72
C LEU A 131 3.25 5.33 2.50
N ALA A 132 3.64 4.39 1.64
CA ALA A 132 4.36 4.74 0.43
C ALA A 132 3.55 5.65 -0.50
N PHE A 133 2.24 5.40 -0.66
CA PHE A 133 1.37 6.31 -1.40
C PHE A 133 1.27 7.68 -0.73
N GLN A 134 1.17 7.74 0.59
CA GLN A 134 1.17 9.01 1.33
C GLN A 134 2.47 9.80 1.10
N THR A 135 3.63 9.15 1.23
CA THR A 135 4.94 9.78 1.02
C THR A 135 5.09 10.33 -0.40
N VAL A 136 4.69 9.57 -1.43
CA VAL A 136 4.69 10.06 -2.82
C VAL A 136 3.73 11.23 -2.99
N SER A 137 2.51 11.13 -2.45
CA SER A 137 1.48 12.19 -2.53
C SER A 137 1.99 13.48 -1.91
N GLN A 138 2.52 13.40 -0.69
CA GLN A 138 3.05 14.55 0.04
C GLN A 138 4.22 15.18 -0.70
N ARG A 139 5.09 14.38 -1.32
CA ARG A 139 6.19 14.91 -2.12
C ARG A 139 5.71 15.62 -3.38
N VAL A 140 4.75 15.05 -4.12
CA VAL A 140 4.13 15.71 -5.28
C VAL A 140 3.48 17.03 -4.87
N ILE A 141 2.69 17.04 -3.79
CA ILE A 141 2.08 18.25 -3.24
C ILE A 141 3.15 19.30 -2.89
N SER A 142 4.25 18.87 -2.26
CA SER A 142 5.35 19.76 -1.90
C SER A 142 6.02 20.37 -3.13
N CYS A 143 6.27 19.59 -4.18
CA CYS A 143 6.78 20.09 -5.46
C CYS A 143 5.84 21.14 -6.06
N LEU A 144 4.54 20.85 -6.12
CA LEU A 144 3.54 21.78 -6.65
C LEU A 144 3.49 23.08 -5.84
N ARG A 145 3.57 23.02 -4.50
CA ARG A 145 3.60 24.21 -3.65
C ARG A 145 4.84 25.07 -3.87
N ILE A 146 6.02 24.45 -3.94
CA ILE A 146 7.28 25.17 -4.18
C ILE A 146 7.23 25.89 -5.53
N GLU A 147 6.62 25.27 -6.53
CA GLU A 147 6.42 25.86 -7.87
C GLU A 147 5.26 26.88 -7.93
N GLY A 148 4.56 27.12 -6.82
CA GLY A 148 3.40 28.03 -6.78
C GLY A 148 2.18 27.51 -7.55
N LYS A 149 2.13 26.22 -7.87
CA LYS A 149 1.03 25.59 -8.62
C LYS A 149 -0.12 25.24 -7.70
N ARG A 150 -1.33 25.62 -8.11
CA ARG A 150 -2.57 25.12 -7.51
C ARG A 150 -2.82 23.68 -7.94
N TYR A 151 -3.44 22.91 -7.06
CA TYR A 151 -3.85 21.55 -7.36
C TYR A 151 -5.26 21.25 -6.83
N ARG A 152 -5.84 20.17 -7.34
CA ARG A 152 -7.01 19.48 -6.81
C ARG A 152 -6.59 18.08 -6.37
N TRP A 153 -7.32 17.49 -5.45
CA TRP A 153 -7.06 16.15 -4.96
C TRP A 153 -8.35 15.35 -4.90
N PHE A 154 -8.27 14.06 -5.23
CA PHE A 154 -9.40 13.15 -5.11
C PHE A 154 -9.40 12.58 -3.70
N ASN A 155 -10.42 12.90 -2.92
CA ASN A 155 -10.58 12.37 -1.58
C ASN A 155 -11.27 11.01 -1.65
N SER A 156 -10.53 9.95 -1.32
CA SER A 156 -11.01 8.57 -1.39
C SER A 156 -12.09 8.23 -0.35
N LEU A 157 -12.26 9.05 0.69
CA LEU A 157 -13.28 8.84 1.73
C LEU A 157 -14.66 9.34 1.31
N ASN A 158 -14.73 10.42 0.53
CA ASN A 158 -15.99 10.98 0.06
C ASN A 158 -16.18 10.90 -1.47
N HIS A 159 -15.25 10.24 -2.16
CA HIS A 159 -15.28 9.97 -3.60
C HIS A 159 -15.43 11.22 -4.47
N GLY A 160 -14.75 12.33 -4.11
CA GLY A 160 -14.86 13.60 -4.83
C GLY A 160 -13.54 14.37 -4.99
N TRP A 161 -13.44 15.14 -6.08
CA TRP A 161 -12.33 16.04 -6.35
C TRP A 161 -12.51 17.38 -5.63
N GLN A 162 -11.54 17.75 -4.80
CA GLN A 162 -11.56 18.96 -3.99
C GLN A 162 -10.42 19.90 -4.36
N ALA A 163 -10.61 21.20 -4.18
CA ALA A 163 -9.52 22.17 -4.29
C ALA A 163 -8.48 21.96 -3.18
N MET A 164 -7.23 22.36 -3.43
CA MET A 164 -6.20 22.36 -2.38
C MET A 164 -6.65 23.20 -1.18
N PRO A 165 -6.49 22.69 0.06
CA PRO A 165 -6.74 23.48 1.26
C PRO A 165 -5.59 24.47 1.53
N LYS A 166 -5.84 25.49 2.35
CA LYS A 166 -4.80 26.41 2.83
C LYS A 166 -3.65 25.64 3.50
N TYR A 167 -4.00 24.70 4.36
CA TYR A 167 -3.09 23.77 5.05
C TYR A 167 -3.40 22.35 4.61
N ASP A 168 -2.41 21.62 4.09
CA ASP A 168 -2.57 20.31 3.42
C ASP A 168 -1.88 19.16 4.13
N TRP A 169 -1.57 19.33 5.42
CA TRP A 169 -0.91 18.36 6.31
C TRP A 169 -1.51 16.95 6.37
N ASN A 170 -2.75 16.74 5.90
CA ASN A 170 -3.42 15.43 5.87
C ASN A 170 -4.03 15.07 4.51
N VAL A 171 -3.74 15.83 3.45
CA VAL A 171 -4.33 15.54 2.13
C VAL A 171 -3.86 14.17 1.64
N ASP A 172 -2.59 13.86 1.85
CA ASP A 172 -1.94 12.59 1.48
C ASP A 172 -2.61 11.36 2.12
N VAL A 173 -3.13 11.49 3.35
CA VAL A 173 -3.73 10.37 4.10
C VAL A 173 -4.89 9.71 3.36
N SER A 174 -5.68 10.50 2.62
CA SER A 174 -6.87 10.01 1.91
C SER A 174 -6.86 10.34 0.42
N ALA A 175 -5.75 10.83 -0.13
CA ALA A 175 -5.64 11.10 -1.56
C ALA A 175 -5.73 9.79 -2.37
N GLY A 176 -6.69 9.72 -3.30
CA GLY A 176 -6.72 8.73 -4.38
C GLY A 176 -6.16 9.26 -5.70
N GLY A 177 -5.83 10.55 -5.76
CA GLY A 177 -5.26 11.20 -6.93
C GLY A 177 -5.03 12.69 -6.73
N LEU A 178 -4.24 13.28 -7.62
CA LEU A 178 -3.87 14.70 -7.64
C LEU A 178 -4.03 15.23 -9.06
N SER A 179 -4.50 16.46 -9.21
CA SER A 179 -4.65 17.10 -10.52
C SER A 179 -4.12 18.53 -10.47
N TRP A 180 -3.32 18.92 -11.46
CA TRP A 180 -2.69 20.24 -11.53
C TRP A 180 -2.56 20.68 -12.98
N VAL A 181 -2.07 21.90 -13.20
CA VAL A 181 -1.74 22.42 -14.53
C VAL A 181 -0.24 22.65 -14.61
N THR A 182 0.36 22.22 -15.71
CA THR A 182 1.77 22.47 -16.03
C THR A 182 1.89 22.90 -17.48
N ASN A 183 2.61 24.00 -17.74
CA ASN A 183 2.74 24.58 -19.09
C ASN A 183 1.40 24.77 -19.83
N GLY A 184 0.35 25.20 -19.09
CA GLY A 184 -1.00 25.41 -19.64
C GLY A 184 -1.79 24.13 -19.93
N ARG A 185 -1.24 22.94 -19.65
CA ARG A 185 -1.93 21.66 -19.87
C ARG A 185 -2.29 20.98 -18.54
N PRO A 186 -3.50 20.42 -18.41
CA PRO A 186 -3.92 19.76 -17.20
C PRO A 186 -3.29 18.36 -17.07
N ARG A 187 -3.02 17.96 -15.84
CA ARG A 187 -2.45 16.67 -15.47
C ARG A 187 -3.28 16.06 -14.37
N THR A 188 -3.51 14.76 -14.45
CA THR A 188 -4.24 14.03 -13.41
C THR A 188 -3.53 12.73 -13.08
N LEU A 189 -2.96 12.65 -11.88
CA LEU A 189 -2.35 11.46 -11.30
C LEU A 189 -3.41 10.69 -10.50
N ILE A 190 -3.55 9.39 -10.76
CA ILE A 190 -4.47 8.49 -10.06
C ILE A 190 -3.71 7.30 -9.49
N TYR A 191 -4.12 6.87 -8.30
CA TYR A 191 -3.55 5.73 -7.61
C TYR A 191 -4.36 4.45 -7.82
N ARG A 192 -3.67 3.32 -7.95
CA ARG A 192 -4.24 1.95 -8.04
C ARG A 192 -5.33 1.84 -9.11
N GLN A 193 -5.05 2.39 -10.29
CA GLN A 193 -6.01 2.42 -11.39
C GLN A 193 -5.99 1.09 -12.16
N THR A 194 -7.16 0.49 -12.38
CA THR A 194 -7.30 -0.57 -13.38
C THR A 194 -7.12 0.03 -14.78
N VAL A 195 -6.08 -0.41 -15.49
CA VAL A 195 -5.78 0.03 -16.85
C VAL A 195 -6.37 -0.99 -17.84
N PRO A 196 -7.45 -0.66 -18.59
CA PRO A 196 -8.21 -1.64 -19.36
C PRO A 196 -7.39 -2.43 -20.38
N ILE A 197 -6.47 -1.76 -21.09
CA ILE A 197 -5.64 -2.42 -22.12
C ILE A 197 -4.58 -3.35 -21.53
N VAL A 198 -4.21 -3.15 -20.27
CA VAL A 198 -3.29 -4.02 -19.52
C VAL A 198 -4.07 -5.12 -18.80
N ARG A 199 -5.36 -4.89 -18.51
CA ARG A 199 -6.26 -5.76 -17.71
C ARG A 199 -5.72 -6.03 -16.31
N ASN A 200 -5.06 -5.03 -15.74
CA ASN A 200 -4.52 -5.09 -14.39
C ASN A 200 -4.52 -3.71 -13.73
N ASN A 201 -4.35 -3.68 -12.41
CA ASN A 201 -4.11 -2.46 -11.68
C ASN A 201 -2.66 -2.00 -11.87
N VAL A 202 -2.49 -0.69 -11.96
CA VAL A 202 -1.19 -0.01 -11.95
C VAL A 202 -1.19 0.99 -10.81
N ASP A 203 -0.11 1.01 -10.03
CA ASP A 203 -0.03 1.78 -8.80
C ASP A 203 -0.17 3.30 -9.04
N LEU A 204 0.51 3.84 -10.07
CA LEU A 204 0.52 5.26 -10.40
C LEU A 204 0.23 5.46 -11.89
N CYS A 205 -0.83 6.21 -12.22
CA CYS A 205 -1.21 6.56 -13.59
C CYS A 205 -1.35 8.07 -13.76
N LEU A 206 -0.54 8.69 -14.62
CA LEU A 206 -0.63 10.10 -14.97
C LEU A 206 -1.32 10.27 -16.33
N PHE A 207 -2.36 11.09 -16.37
CA PHE A 207 -3.18 11.39 -17.55
C PHE A 207 -2.95 12.82 -18.06
N ASP A 208 -3.03 13.01 -19.38
CA ASP A 208 -3.06 14.32 -20.07
C ASP A 208 -4.48 14.90 -20.08
N CYS A 209 -5.08 15.06 -18.90
CA CYS A 209 -6.43 15.61 -18.77
C CYS A 209 -6.65 16.26 -17.40
N GLY A 210 -7.72 17.06 -17.27
CA GLY A 210 -8.20 17.59 -16.00
C GLY A 210 -8.91 16.54 -15.15
N ALA A 211 -9.09 16.88 -13.87
CA ALA A 211 -9.81 16.05 -12.90
C ALA A 211 -11.22 15.66 -13.37
N ASP A 212 -11.96 16.63 -13.92
CA ASP A 212 -13.36 16.45 -14.33
C ASP A 212 -13.46 15.77 -15.72
N ASP A 213 -12.37 15.79 -16.50
CA ASP A 213 -12.30 15.17 -17.85
C ASP A 213 -11.87 13.69 -17.80
N LEU A 214 -11.56 13.16 -16.62
CA LEU A 214 -11.09 11.79 -16.46
C LEU A 214 -12.26 10.78 -16.51
N THR A 215 -12.89 10.69 -17.67
CA THR A 215 -14.02 9.80 -17.94
C THR A 215 -13.59 8.36 -18.20
N LYS A 216 -14.56 7.46 -18.38
CA LYS A 216 -14.31 6.08 -18.78
C LYS A 216 -13.59 6.00 -20.12
N GLU A 217 -13.97 6.86 -21.06
CA GLU A 217 -13.38 6.96 -22.40
C GLU A 217 -11.91 7.33 -22.31
N MET A 218 -11.55 8.30 -21.46
CA MET A 218 -10.13 8.67 -21.25
C MET A 218 -9.32 7.54 -20.65
N ARG A 219 -9.89 6.78 -19.70
CA ARG A 219 -9.22 5.61 -19.12
C ARG A 219 -9.03 4.48 -20.13
N THR A 220 -9.87 4.39 -21.15
CA THR A 220 -9.71 3.41 -22.24
C THR A 220 -8.79 3.91 -23.36
N ASN A 221 -8.53 5.22 -23.46
CA ASN A 221 -7.68 5.81 -24.50
C ASN A 221 -6.19 5.67 -24.14
N PRO A 222 -5.41 4.84 -24.85
CA PRO A 222 -3.98 4.65 -24.55
C PRO A 222 -3.15 5.93 -24.71
N ALA A 223 -3.57 6.86 -25.57
CA ALA A 223 -2.87 8.12 -25.81
C ALA A 223 -3.06 9.15 -24.69
N ALA A 224 -4.05 8.96 -23.81
CA ALA A 224 -4.29 9.85 -22.68
C ALA A 224 -3.30 9.61 -21.52
N TYR A 225 -2.59 8.48 -21.51
CA TYR A 225 -1.62 8.15 -20.46
C TYR A 225 -0.25 8.77 -20.78
N LEU A 226 0.21 9.66 -19.89
CA LEU A 226 1.53 10.27 -19.97
C LEU A 226 2.59 9.41 -19.28
N ALA A 227 2.25 8.84 -18.11
CA ALA A 227 3.15 7.99 -17.35
C ALA A 227 2.41 6.89 -16.59
N LEU A 228 3.06 5.74 -16.45
CA LEU A 228 2.63 4.63 -15.62
C LEU A 228 3.80 4.14 -14.77
N GLY A 229 3.54 3.85 -13.50
CA GLY A 229 4.58 3.37 -12.61
C GLY A 229 4.09 2.42 -11.53
N GLU A 230 5.02 1.59 -11.07
CA GLU A 230 4.85 0.68 -9.94
C GLU A 230 5.47 1.30 -8.69
N LEU A 231 4.80 1.14 -7.56
CA LEU A 231 5.23 1.62 -6.24
C LEU A 231 5.29 0.43 -5.29
N LYS A 232 6.42 0.22 -4.63
CA LYS A 232 6.57 -0.83 -3.61
C LYS A 232 6.98 -0.22 -2.29
N GLY A 233 6.04 -0.20 -1.34
CA GLY A 233 6.24 0.31 0.01
C GLY A 233 6.74 -0.72 1.00
N GLY A 234 6.84 -2.00 0.62
CA GLY A 234 7.40 -3.05 1.46
C GLY A 234 8.85 -2.75 1.82
N ILE A 235 9.21 -3.00 3.08
CA ILE A 235 10.51 -2.60 3.66
C ILE A 235 11.33 -3.81 4.09
N ASP A 236 10.84 -5.02 3.86
CA ASP A 236 11.58 -6.23 4.19
C ASP A 236 12.62 -6.48 3.09
N PRO A 237 13.93 -6.43 3.39
CA PRO A 237 14.96 -6.73 2.40
C PRO A 237 14.82 -8.14 1.81
N ALA A 238 14.30 -9.11 2.58
CA ALA A 238 14.10 -10.47 2.11
C ALA A 238 13.02 -10.56 1.03
N GLY A 239 11.98 -9.72 1.11
CA GLY A 239 10.91 -9.63 0.12
C GLY A 239 11.23 -8.74 -1.09
N ALA A 240 12.34 -8.01 -1.08
CA ALA A 240 12.66 -7.00 -2.09
C ALA A 240 12.73 -7.59 -3.52
N ASP A 241 13.44 -8.71 -3.69
CA ASP A 241 13.61 -9.37 -5.00
C ASP A 241 12.29 -9.96 -5.53
N GLU A 242 11.44 -10.52 -4.66
CA GLU A 242 10.12 -11.04 -5.05
C GLU A 242 9.16 -9.91 -5.47
N HIS A 243 9.12 -8.83 -4.69
CA HIS A 243 8.33 -7.65 -5.02
C HIS A 243 8.80 -7.00 -6.32
N TRP A 244 10.12 -6.96 -6.56
CA TRP A 244 10.69 -6.48 -7.81
C TRP A 244 10.33 -7.36 -9.00
N LYS A 245 10.48 -8.69 -8.93
CA LYS A 245 10.09 -9.59 -10.03
C LYS A 245 8.64 -9.38 -10.46
N THR A 246 7.77 -9.17 -9.48
CA THR A 246 6.35 -8.89 -9.72
C THR A 246 6.16 -7.52 -10.41
N ALA A 247 6.82 -6.48 -9.89
CA ALA A 247 6.77 -5.13 -10.45
C ALA A 247 7.39 -5.06 -11.86
N GLY A 248 8.58 -5.60 -12.06
CA GLY A 248 9.26 -5.68 -13.36
C GLY A 248 8.40 -6.40 -14.40
N SER A 249 7.77 -7.52 -14.04
CA SER A 249 6.82 -8.21 -14.92
C SER A 249 5.58 -7.36 -15.24
N ALA A 250 5.08 -6.56 -14.28
CA ALA A 250 4.00 -5.60 -14.53
C ALA A 250 4.41 -4.49 -15.50
N LEU A 251 5.59 -3.88 -15.32
CA LEU A 251 6.11 -2.83 -16.18
C LEU A 251 6.31 -3.31 -17.63
N VAL A 252 6.83 -4.52 -17.82
CA VAL A 252 6.94 -5.14 -19.15
C VAL A 252 5.56 -5.32 -19.79
N ARG A 253 4.57 -5.85 -19.04
CA ARG A 253 3.19 -6.00 -19.54
C ARG A 253 2.57 -4.67 -19.94
N ILE A 254 2.77 -3.62 -19.14
CA ILE A 254 2.30 -2.27 -19.46
C ILE A 254 2.91 -1.83 -20.81
N LYS A 255 4.25 -1.86 -20.92
CA LYS A 255 4.95 -1.42 -22.13
C LYS A 255 4.47 -2.18 -23.38
N SER A 256 4.36 -3.51 -23.28
CA SER A 256 3.87 -4.34 -24.39
C SER A 256 2.41 -4.07 -24.76
N ALA A 257 1.53 -3.81 -23.79
CA ALA A 257 0.14 -3.49 -24.05
C ALA A 257 -0.01 -2.14 -24.77
N PHE A 258 0.66 -1.08 -24.28
CA PHE A 258 0.59 0.25 -24.90
C PHE A 258 1.21 0.27 -26.29
N ALA A 259 2.31 -0.47 -26.52
CA ALA A 259 2.95 -0.58 -27.84
C ALA A 259 2.01 -1.13 -28.92
N LYS A 260 1.13 -2.11 -28.58
CA LYS A 260 0.11 -2.65 -29.50
C LYS A 260 -0.89 -1.58 -29.97
N HIS A 261 -1.07 -0.53 -29.19
CA HIS A 261 -1.92 0.62 -29.51
C HIS A 261 -1.14 1.84 -30.02
N LYS A 262 0.13 1.68 -30.40
CA LYS A 262 1.02 2.76 -30.88
C LYS A 262 1.18 3.91 -29.86
N ALA A 263 0.94 3.64 -28.58
CA ALA A 263 1.16 4.58 -27.50
C ALA A 263 2.47 4.23 -26.76
N LYS A 264 3.14 5.25 -26.22
CA LYS A 264 4.41 5.09 -25.51
C LYS A 264 4.45 6.00 -24.27
N PRO A 265 3.64 5.69 -23.24
CA PRO A 265 3.71 6.41 -21.98
C PRO A 265 5.09 6.24 -21.34
N LYS A 266 5.46 7.18 -20.48
CA LYS A 266 6.63 7.08 -19.63
C LYS A 266 6.46 5.96 -18.60
N ILE A 267 7.50 5.17 -18.36
CA ILE A 267 7.47 4.06 -17.42
C ILE A 267 8.42 4.35 -16.26
N PHE A 268 7.98 4.18 -15.01
CA PHE A 268 8.84 4.43 -13.86
C PHE A 268 8.61 3.47 -12.70
N PHE A 269 9.56 3.43 -11.76
CA PHE A 269 9.50 2.57 -10.58
C PHE A 269 9.93 3.32 -9.32
N VAL A 270 9.21 3.13 -8.21
CA VAL A 270 9.62 3.63 -6.90
C VAL A 270 9.54 2.49 -5.89
N GLY A 271 10.64 2.23 -5.17
CA GLY A 271 10.72 1.14 -4.20
C GLY A 271 11.33 1.60 -2.88
N ALA A 272 10.75 1.18 -1.76
CA ALA A 272 11.32 1.38 -0.43
C ALA A 272 12.43 0.36 -0.14
N ALA A 273 12.19 -0.89 -0.50
CA ALA A 273 13.15 -1.98 -0.41
C ALA A 273 13.82 -2.23 -1.76
N VAL A 274 15.04 -1.71 -1.94
CA VAL A 274 15.84 -1.93 -3.15
C VAL A 274 17.14 -2.63 -2.80
N ALA A 275 17.22 -3.93 -3.10
CA ALA A 275 18.42 -4.75 -2.92
C ALA A 275 19.43 -4.55 -4.07
N THR A 276 20.71 -4.86 -3.84
CA THR A 276 21.79 -4.62 -4.82
C THR A 276 21.55 -5.27 -6.19
N LYS A 277 21.08 -6.51 -6.24
CA LYS A 277 20.79 -7.19 -7.50
C LYS A 277 19.65 -6.52 -8.27
N MET A 278 18.56 -6.22 -7.57
CA MET A 278 17.41 -5.47 -8.09
C MET A 278 17.84 -4.09 -8.61
N ALA A 279 18.71 -3.38 -7.88
CA ALA A 279 19.23 -2.09 -8.29
C ALA A 279 20.01 -2.18 -9.62
N ALA A 280 20.79 -3.24 -9.83
CA ALA A 280 21.50 -3.48 -11.08
C ALA A 280 20.54 -3.74 -12.25
N GLU A 281 19.45 -4.47 -12.03
CA GLU A 281 18.42 -4.72 -13.04
C GLU A 281 17.66 -3.43 -13.39
N ILE A 282 17.22 -2.66 -12.40
CA ILE A 282 16.58 -1.35 -12.60
C ILE A 282 17.50 -0.42 -13.40
N TRP A 283 18.79 -0.38 -13.04
CA TRP A 283 19.78 0.42 -13.75
C TRP A 283 19.95 0.00 -15.21
N ALA A 284 20.02 -1.31 -15.48
CA ALA A 284 20.09 -1.82 -16.85
C ALA A 284 18.86 -1.41 -17.67
N MET A 285 17.66 -1.47 -17.08
CA MET A 285 16.42 -1.02 -17.72
C MET A 285 16.44 0.50 -18.01
N LEU A 286 16.92 1.33 -17.09
CA LEU A 286 17.10 2.78 -17.30
C LEU A 286 18.08 3.05 -18.46
N LYS A 287 19.22 2.35 -18.49
CA LYS A 287 20.24 2.51 -19.55
C LYS A 287 19.72 2.13 -20.94
N LYS A 288 18.86 1.11 -21.01
CA LYS A 288 18.24 0.65 -22.26
C LYS A 288 17.04 1.50 -22.70
N GLY A 289 16.51 2.36 -21.83
CA GLY A 289 15.27 3.09 -22.08
C GLY A 289 14.02 2.19 -21.98
N ASP A 290 14.13 1.08 -21.25
CA ASP A 290 13.00 0.27 -20.83
C ASP A 290 12.25 0.88 -19.64
N LEU A 291 12.97 1.68 -18.85
CA LEU A 291 12.45 2.50 -17.76
C LEU A 291 12.87 3.96 -18.01
N ASP A 292 11.95 4.91 -17.85
CA ASP A 292 12.23 6.34 -18.01
C ASP A 292 12.76 6.98 -16.71
N ASN A 293 12.32 6.48 -15.55
CA ASN A 293 12.79 6.97 -14.25
C ASN A 293 12.69 5.92 -13.13
N ALA A 294 13.50 6.06 -12.09
CA ALA A 294 13.41 5.24 -10.89
C ALA A 294 13.85 6.01 -9.65
N ALA A 295 13.30 5.66 -8.49
CA ALA A 295 13.74 6.21 -7.21
C ALA A 295 13.69 5.16 -6.09
N ASN A 296 14.63 5.28 -5.16
CA ASN A 296 14.48 4.72 -3.84
C ASN A 296 13.56 5.63 -3.01
N LEU A 297 12.46 5.09 -2.48
CA LEU A 297 11.48 5.84 -1.67
C LEU A 297 12.12 6.44 -0.40
N THR A 298 13.19 5.82 0.10
CA THR A 298 13.90 6.25 1.32
C THR A 298 15.00 7.28 1.06
N ASP A 299 15.29 7.59 -0.21
CA ASP A 299 16.23 8.64 -0.60
C ASP A 299 15.45 9.90 -0.99
N ASP A 300 15.51 10.93 -0.14
CA ASP A 300 14.80 12.20 -0.32
C ASP A 300 15.11 12.89 -1.66
N ASN A 301 16.35 12.82 -2.13
CA ASN A 301 16.75 13.48 -3.36
C ASN A 301 16.18 12.75 -4.58
N GLN A 302 16.22 11.42 -4.58
CA GLN A 302 15.65 10.61 -5.64
C GLN A 302 14.12 10.74 -5.70
N LEU A 303 13.47 10.77 -4.53
CA LEU A 303 12.03 10.94 -4.47
C LEU A 303 11.61 12.34 -4.92
N ALA A 304 12.32 13.40 -4.49
CA ALA A 304 12.09 14.76 -4.98
C ALA A 304 12.30 14.86 -6.50
N ALA A 305 13.33 14.20 -7.02
CA ALA A 305 13.62 14.14 -8.45
C ALA A 305 12.50 13.52 -9.27
N VAL A 306 12.04 12.31 -8.91
CA VAL A 306 11.00 11.61 -9.67
C VAL A 306 9.66 12.34 -9.59
N THR A 307 9.33 12.93 -8.44
CA THR A 307 8.07 13.67 -8.26
C THR A 307 8.07 15.04 -8.94
N SER A 308 9.18 15.78 -8.90
CA SER A 308 9.41 16.98 -9.73
C SER A 308 9.27 16.66 -11.22
N TRP A 309 9.91 15.56 -11.67
CA TRP A 309 9.77 15.09 -13.05
C TRP A 309 8.31 14.81 -13.41
N LEU A 310 7.57 14.06 -12.58
CA LEU A 310 6.13 13.81 -12.79
C LEU A 310 5.32 15.12 -12.87
N CYS A 311 5.61 16.11 -12.02
CA CYS A 311 4.93 17.42 -12.05
C CYS A 311 5.22 18.22 -13.33
N SER A 312 6.35 17.96 -13.97
CA SER A 312 6.83 18.65 -15.17
C SER A 312 6.35 18.05 -16.50
N LEU A 313 5.99 16.76 -16.52
CA LEU A 313 5.37 16.08 -17.67
C LEU A 313 4.07 16.77 -18.04
#